data_AF-A0A843M1U2-F1
#
_entry.id   AF-A0A843M1U2-F1
#
_cell.length_a   1.000
_cell.length_b   1.000
_cell.length_c   1.000
_cell.angle_alpha   90.00
_cell.angle_beta   90.00
_cell.angle_gamma   90.00
#
_symmetry.space_group_name_H-M   'P 1'
#
loop_
_entity.id
_entity.type
_entity.pdbx_description
1 polymer ?
#
loop_
_entity_poly.entity_id
_entity_poly.type
_entity_poly.pdbx_seq_one_letter_code
_entity_poly.pdbx_strand_id
1 'polypeptide(L)' 'MAQAEVKPDDIVLEVGTGSGYVASSIQDCRMVVATDINPHAVLSAHERGIQVVRTDLIAGLRRIFSLILFNPPY' A
#
# COMPACT_ATOMS: atom_id res chain seq x y z
N MET A 1 -10.56 -11.76 1.98
CA MET A 1 -9.22 -11.12 2.01
C MET A 1 -9.36 -9.78 2.69
N ALA A 2 -8.33 -9.28 3.40
CA ALA A 2 -8.43 -8.06 4.21
C ALA A 2 -8.89 -6.80 3.43
N GLN A 3 -8.68 -6.76 2.11
CA GLN A 3 -9.17 -5.69 1.23
C GLN A 3 -10.70 -5.53 1.21
N ALA A 4 -11.46 -6.58 1.58
CA ALA A 4 -12.93 -6.53 1.61
C ALA A 4 -13.47 -5.74 2.83
N GLU A 5 -12.60 -5.37 3.78
CA GLU A 5 -12.99 -4.61 4.98
C GLU A 5 -12.83 -3.10 4.83
N VAL A 6 -12.36 -2.64 3.65
CA VAL A 6 -12.11 -1.23 3.34
C VAL A 6 -13.41 -0.41 3.42
N LYS A 7 -13.32 0.77 4.04
CA LYS A 7 -14.42 1.73 4.19
C LYS A 7 -14.06 3.08 3.54
N PRO A 8 -15.07 3.91 3.20
CA PRO A 8 -14.87 5.22 2.57
C PRO A 8 -13.90 6.16 3.27
N ASP A 9 -13.87 6.16 4.60
CA ASP A 9 -12.99 7.04 5.38
C ASP A 9 -11.58 6.46 5.62
N ASP A 10 -11.31 5.24 5.15
CA ASP A 10 -10.06 4.56 5.45
C ASP A 10 -8.86 5.19 4.75
N ILE A 11 -7.78 5.31 5.52
CA ILE A 11 -6.44 5.59 5.02
C ILE A 11 -5.68 4.28 5.09
N VAL A 12 -5.54 3.62 3.93
CA VAL A 12 -5.01 2.27 3.81
C VAL A 12 -3.52 2.30 3.55
N LEU A 13 -2.78 1.45 4.28
CA LEU A 13 -1.37 1.16 4.02
C LEU A 13 -1.21 -0.25 3.49
N GLU A 14 -0.60 -0.42 2.33
CA GLU A 14 -0.05 -1.71 1.91
C GLU A 14 1.46 -1.76 2.21
N VAL A 15 1.91 -2.77 2.94
CA VAL A 15 3.34 -3.01 3.22
C VAL A 15 3.85 -4.12 2.30
N GLY A 16 4.86 -3.81 1.48
CA GLY A 16 5.41 -4.74 0.49
C GLY A 16 4.53 -4.86 -0.77
N THR A 17 4.39 -3.76 -1.52
CA THR A 17 3.45 -3.66 -2.65
C THR A 17 3.82 -4.52 -3.85
N GLY A 18 5.10 -4.88 -4.01
CA GLY A 18 5.58 -5.64 -5.17
C GLY A 18 5.21 -4.96 -6.49
N SER A 19 4.28 -5.54 -7.25
CA SER A 19 3.82 -4.99 -8.53
C SER A 19 2.80 -3.85 -8.41
N GLY A 20 2.31 -3.56 -7.20
CA GLY A 20 1.23 -2.60 -6.95
C GLY A 20 -0.17 -3.14 -7.23
N TYR A 21 -0.33 -4.44 -7.49
CA TYR A 21 -1.62 -5.03 -7.90
C TYR A 21 -2.70 -4.84 -6.82
N VAL A 22 -2.39 -5.20 -5.58
CA VAL A 22 -3.34 -5.12 -4.45
C VAL A 22 -3.66 -3.66 -4.11
N ALA A 23 -2.67 -2.78 -3.96
CA ALA A 23 -2.93 -1.35 -3.78
C ALA A 23 -3.81 -0.76 -4.90
N SER A 24 -3.61 -1.17 -6.15
CA SER A 24 -4.40 -0.68 -7.29
C SER A 24 -5.82 -1.21 -7.37
N SER A 25 -6.13 -2.33 -6.72
CA SER A 25 -7.48 -2.88 -6.66
C SER A 25 -8.33 -2.32 -5.53
N ILE A 26 -7.73 -1.56 -4.60
CA ILE A 26 -8.48 -0.94 -3.48
C ILE A 26 -9.25 0.26 -4.00
N GLN A 27 -10.55 0.25 -3.75
CA GLN A 27 -11.49 1.32 -4.12
C GLN A 27 -12.27 1.77 -2.88
N ASP A 28 -13.06 2.83 -3.03
CA ASP A 28 -13.97 3.33 -1.98
C ASP A 28 -13.29 3.55 -0.63
N CYS A 29 -12.12 4.17 -0.64
CA CYS A 29 -11.42 4.64 0.55
C CYS A 29 -10.93 6.07 0.35
N ARG A 30 -10.47 6.70 1.43
CA ARG A 30 -9.96 8.07 1.37
C ARG A 30 -8.63 8.14 0.65
N MET A 31 -7.75 7.16 0.87
CA MET A 31 -6.40 7.16 0.33
C MET A 31 -5.74 5.79 0.49
N VAL A 32 -4.96 5.40 -0.52
CA VAL A 32 -4.07 4.23 -0.46
C VAL A 32 -2.63 4.70 -0.54
N VAL A 33 -1.81 4.27 0.41
CA VAL A 33 -0.35 4.41 0.38
C VAL A 33 0.26 3.03 0.40
N ALA A 34 1.33 2.84 -0.34
CA ALA A 34 2.06 1.59 -0.38
C ALA A 34 3.53 1.78 0.03
N THR A 35 4.17 0.72 0.52
CA THR A 35 5.62 0.70 0.75
C THR A 35 6.28 -0.48 0.07
N ASP A 36 7.53 -0.30 -0.34
CA ASP A 36 8.41 -1.38 -0.75
C ASP A 36 9.87 -0.95 -0.60
N ILE A 37 10.78 -1.91 -0.37
CA ILE A 37 12.22 -1.65 -0.32
C ILE A 37 12.84 -1.68 -1.72
N ASN A 38 12.26 -2.46 -2.62
CA ASN A 38 12.73 -2.69 -3.98
C ASN A 38 12.40 -1.48 -4.87
N PRO A 39 13.40 -0.78 -5.43
CA PRO A 39 13.15 0.37 -6.30
C PRO A 39 12.32 0.04 -7.55
N HIS A 40 12.37 -1.19 -8.07
CA HIS A 40 11.57 -1.61 -9.22
C HIS A 40 10.09 -1.77 -8.88
N ALA A 41 9.79 -2.26 -7.68
CA ALA A 41 8.44 -2.36 -7.15
C ALA A 41 7.82 -0.97 -6.96
N VAL A 42 8.60 -0.06 -6.38
CA VAL A 42 8.22 1.36 -6.21
C VAL A 42 7.93 2.01 -7.56
N LEU A 43 8.79 1.82 -8.56
CA LEU A 43 8.54 2.34 -9.90
C LEU A 43 7.26 1.76 -10.51
N SER A 44 7.08 0.44 -10.42
CA SER A 44 5.90 -0.24 -10.97
C SER A 44 4.58 0.22 -10.32
N ALA A 45 4.58 0.40 -9.00
CA ALA A 45 3.42 0.93 -8.28
C ALA A 45 3.15 2.39 -8.64
N HIS A 46 4.21 3.20 -8.77
CA HIS A 46 4.08 4.59 -9.18
C HIS A 46 3.49 4.75 -10.59
N GLU A 47 3.93 3.93 -11.55
CA GLU A 47 3.39 3.91 -12.92
C GLU A 47 1.89 3.54 -12.96
N ARG A 48 1.39 2.85 -11.94
CA ARG A 48 -0.05 2.56 -11.75
C ARG A 48 -0.83 3.67 -11.03
N GLY A 49 -0.17 4.78 -10.69
CA GLY A 49 -0.78 5.89 -9.97
C GLY A 49 -0.86 5.70 -8.46
N ILE A 50 -0.18 4.70 -7.89
CA ILE A 50 -0.18 4.45 -6.45
C ILE A 50 0.79 5.40 -5.75
N GLN A 51 0.36 5.96 -4.62
CA GLN A 51 1.26 6.71 -3.73
C GLN A 51 2.16 5.71 -3.00
N VAL A 52 3.43 5.62 -3.40
CA VAL A 52 4.36 4.62 -2.87
C VAL A 52 5.59 5.28 -2.24
N VAL A 53 5.99 4.78 -1.07
CA VAL A 53 7.18 5.23 -0.34
C VAL A 53 8.20 4.10 -0.35
N ARG A 54 9.41 4.39 -0.87
CA ARG A 54 10.52 3.44 -0.76
C ARG A 54 11.03 3.43 0.67
N THR A 55 10.85 2.32 1.38
CA THR A 55 11.29 2.16 2.77
C THR A 55 11.39 0.68 3.13
N ASP A 56 12.18 0.38 4.17
CA ASP A 56 12.10 -0.92 4.84
C ASP A 56 10.80 -0.98 5.66
N LEU A 57 9.91 -1.90 5.29
CA LEU A 57 8.58 -2.10 5.87
C LEU A 57 7.80 -0.80 6.11
N ILE A 58 7.82 -0.27 7.34
CA ILE A 58 7.12 0.95 7.75
C ILE A 58 8.06 2.03 8.32
N ALA A 59 9.38 1.81 8.31
CA ALA A 59 10.36 2.63 9.02
C ALA A 59 10.38 4.11 8.56
N GLY A 60 10.04 4.38 7.30
CA GLY A 60 10.00 5.71 6.70
C GLY A 60 8.67 6.43 6.83
N LEU A 61 7.67 5.87 7.53
CA LEU A 61 6.33 6.46 7.61
C LEU A 61 6.15 7.29 8.89
N ARG A 62 5.44 8.42 8.76
CA ARG A 62 5.08 9.32 9.87
C ARG A 62 3.59 9.65 9.91
N ARG A 63 2.75 8.73 9.41
CA ARG A 63 1.31 8.93 9.24
C ARG A 63 0.53 7.85 9.98
N ILE A 64 -0.69 8.19 10.39
CA ILE A 64 -1.66 7.24 10.95
C ILE A 64 -2.47 6.63 9.80
N PHE A 65 -2.61 5.32 9.84
CA PHE A 65 -3.39 4.51 8.90
C PHE A 65 -4.50 3.81 9.67
N SER A 66 -5.69 3.71 9.08
CA SER A 66 -6.83 3.03 9.70
C SER A 66 -6.89 1.54 9.36
N LEU A 67 -6.28 1.15 8.25
CA LEU A 67 -6.17 -0.23 7.81
C LEU A 67 -4.76 -0.50 7.26
N ILE A 68 -4.16 -1.60 7.69
CA ILE A 68 -2.85 -2.06 7.21
C ILE A 68 -3.04 -3.42 6.54
N LEU A 69 -2.65 -3.50 5.28
CA LEU A 69 -2.58 -4.72 4.50
C LEU A 69 -1.11 -5.16 4.45
N PHE A 70 -0.84 -6.33 5.00
CA PHE A 70 0.47 -6.94 4.94
C PHE A 70 0.29 -8.39 4.50
N ASN A 71 0.74 -8.72 3.30
CA ASN A 71 0.68 -10.07 2.77
C ASN A 71 2.09 -10.64 2.69
N PRO A 72 2.65 -11.13 3.82
CA PRO A 72 3.99 -11.71 3.81
C PRO A 72 4.03 -12.91 2.86
N PRO A 73 5.17 -13.16 2.18
CA PRO A 73 5.31 -14.36 1.35
C PRO A 73 5.09 -15.60 2.23
N TYR A 74 4.19 -16.48 1.79
CA TYR A 74 3.89 -17.76 2.42
C TYR A 74 5.11 -18.69 2.45
#